data_AF-A0AAD9MRG7-F1
#
_entry.id   AF-A0AAD9MRG7-F1
#
_cell.length_a   1.000
_cell.length_b   1.000
_cell.length_c   1.000
_cell.angle_alpha   90.00
_cell.angle_beta   90.00
_cell.angle_gamma   90.00
#
_symmetry.space_group_name_H-M   'P 1'
#
loop_
_entity.id
_entity.type
_entity.pdbx_description
1 polymer ?
#
loop_
_entity_poly.entity_id
_entity_poly.type
_entity_poly.pdbx_seq_one_letter_code
_entity_poly.pdbx_strand_id
1 'polypeptide(L)'
;MAKVGQPGAAPLGNFINYYDFNPADRRINFLPKELLSTLLLTQRKEIIILDIGCNSGVNLTINWIDILNNDDRHSVIGHFLEEHNRSAFDLVTCFSVTLWIHINHGDEVFRNFLKILSDASDYLMLEPQPWKCYKSAVRRMTKLGCEEFQYFKTLQWNRNIVDNIIEHLTSECGMKMMNVFGTTTWDRKIFLLKNMNSEVKKMICLENRSK
;
A
#
# COMPACT_ATOMS: atom_id res chain seq x y z
N MET A 1 -21.74 7.74 -1.17
CA MET A 1 -20.60 7.89 -0.23
C MET A 1 -21.19 7.89 1.16
N ALA A 2 -20.84 6.92 2.01
CA ALA A 2 -21.40 6.78 3.35
C ALA A 2 -21.25 8.09 4.15
N LYS A 3 -22.35 8.58 4.73
CA LYS A 3 -22.35 9.82 5.53
C LYS A 3 -21.32 9.73 6.66
N VAL A 4 -20.28 10.54 6.55
CA VAL A 4 -19.30 10.83 7.60
C VAL A 4 -20.05 11.56 8.71
N GLY A 5 -20.25 10.94 9.88
CA GLY A 5 -20.97 11.61 10.96
C GLY A 5 -21.25 10.78 12.23
N GLN A 6 -21.24 9.44 12.14
CA GLN A 6 -21.37 8.60 13.33
C GLN A 6 -20.00 8.22 13.92
N PRO A 7 -19.72 8.52 15.20
CA PRO A 7 -18.48 8.11 15.86
C PRO A 7 -18.24 6.61 15.72
N GLY A 8 -17.08 6.22 15.18
CA GLY A 8 -16.66 4.81 15.06
C GLY A 8 -17.06 4.08 13.78
N ALA A 9 -17.81 4.69 12.85
CA ALA A 9 -18.15 4.05 11.57
C ALA A 9 -16.90 3.80 10.70
N ALA A 10 -16.01 4.80 10.59
CA ALA A 10 -14.76 4.78 9.83
C ALA A 10 -14.89 4.05 8.47
N PRO A 11 -15.75 4.53 7.55
CA PRO A 11 -16.06 3.85 6.30
C PRO A 11 -14.84 3.71 5.36
N LEU A 12 -13.83 4.56 5.52
CA LEU A 12 -12.59 4.55 4.77
C LEU A 12 -11.40 4.02 5.61
N GLY A 13 -11.67 3.48 6.81
CA GLY A 13 -10.60 3.09 7.74
C GLY A 13 -9.94 4.26 8.47
N ASN A 14 -10.54 5.45 8.41
CA ASN A 14 -10.09 6.69 9.04
C ASN A 14 -10.39 6.72 10.55
N PHE A 15 -9.87 5.75 11.30
CA PHE A 15 -9.97 5.76 12.77
C PHE A 15 -9.04 6.82 13.34
N ILE A 16 -9.59 7.72 14.15
CA ILE A 16 -8.88 8.85 14.78
C ILE A 16 -7.68 8.34 15.63
N ASN A 17 -7.82 7.18 16.27
CA ASN A 17 -6.83 6.61 17.17
C ASN A 17 -6.22 5.30 16.62
N TYR A 18 -6.07 5.18 15.29
CA TYR A 18 -5.63 3.93 14.69
C TYR A 18 -4.31 3.39 15.29
N TYR A 19 -3.35 4.27 15.57
CA TYR A 19 -2.04 3.87 16.10
C TYR A 19 -2.03 3.57 17.59
N ASP A 20 -3.07 3.94 18.35
CA ASP A 20 -3.23 3.46 19.75
C ASP A 20 -3.43 1.93 19.77
N PHE A 21 -4.11 1.40 18.75
CA PHE A 21 -4.38 -0.03 18.60
C PHE A 21 -3.33 -0.78 17.78
N ASN A 22 -2.63 -0.07 16.87
CA ASN A 22 -1.58 -0.65 16.03
C ASN A 22 -0.41 0.33 15.86
N PRO A 23 0.45 0.45 16.90
CA PRO A 23 1.57 1.39 16.93
C PRO A 23 2.52 1.25 15.73
N ALA A 24 2.99 2.38 15.18
CA ALA A 24 3.84 2.42 13.99
C ALA A 24 5.26 1.88 14.25
N ASP A 25 5.79 2.11 15.45
CA ASP A 25 7.08 1.61 15.94
C ASP A 25 7.19 0.08 15.84
N ARG A 26 6.10 -0.65 16.13
CA ARG A 26 6.05 -2.10 15.97
C ARG A 26 6.20 -2.53 14.51
N ARG A 27 5.79 -1.70 13.55
CA ARG A 27 5.91 -1.99 12.11
C ARG A 27 7.33 -1.77 11.60
N ILE A 28 8.01 -0.76 12.12
CA ILE A 28 9.42 -0.46 11.83
C ILE A 28 10.33 -1.60 12.29
N ASN A 29 10.01 -2.27 13.40
CA ASN A 29 10.76 -3.44 13.86
C ASN A 29 10.76 -4.63 12.86
N PHE A 30 9.84 -4.64 11.90
CA PHE A 30 9.81 -5.66 10.84
C PHE A 30 10.61 -5.26 9.60
N LEU A 31 11.14 -4.04 9.49
CA LEU A 31 12.08 -3.70 8.43
C LEU A 31 13.34 -4.55 8.63
N PRO A 32 13.68 -5.45 7.70
CA PRO A 32 14.91 -6.22 7.84
C PRO A 32 16.06 -5.23 7.91
N LYS A 33 16.97 -5.45 8.87
CA LYS A 33 18.22 -4.68 8.95
C LYS A 33 18.99 -4.81 7.64
N GLU A 34 18.82 -5.92 6.95
CA GLU A 34 19.36 -6.22 5.64
C GLU A 34 18.74 -5.36 4.54
N LEU A 35 17.44 -4.99 4.63
CA LEU A 35 16.82 -4.04 3.69
C LEU A 35 17.36 -2.64 3.95
N LEU A 36 17.43 -2.20 5.20
CA LEU A 36 18.06 -0.92 5.53
C LEU A 36 19.51 -0.90 5.05
N SER A 37 20.26 -1.98 5.28
CA SER A 37 21.63 -2.12 4.80
C SER A 37 21.68 -2.10 3.27
N THR A 38 20.82 -2.83 2.57
CA THR A 38 20.75 -2.84 1.11
C THR A 38 20.41 -1.46 0.55
N LEU A 39 19.46 -0.75 1.16
CA LEU A 39 19.08 0.62 0.79
C LEU A 39 20.23 1.60 1.08
N LEU A 40 20.91 1.48 2.21
CA LEU A 40 22.06 2.31 2.59
C LEU A 40 23.32 2.01 1.75
N LEU A 41 23.49 0.78 1.29
CA LEU A 41 24.60 0.34 0.42
C LEU A 41 24.44 0.83 -1.02
N THR A 42 23.28 1.35 -1.41
CA THR A 42 23.09 1.94 -2.75
C THR A 42 23.93 3.20 -3.00
N GLN A 43 24.69 3.68 -2.00
CA GLN A 43 25.47 4.93 -2.03
C GLN A 43 24.64 6.16 -2.45
N ARG A 44 23.32 6.06 -2.33
CA ARG A 44 22.41 7.16 -2.63
C ARG A 44 22.54 8.23 -1.54
N LYS A 45 22.50 9.50 -1.96
CA LYS A 45 22.57 10.67 -1.07
C LYS A 45 21.44 10.70 -0.05
N GLU A 46 20.29 10.12 -0.40
CA GLU A 46 19.10 10.02 0.44
C GLU A 46 18.27 8.78 0.04
N ILE A 47 17.48 8.29 1.02
CA ILE A 47 16.48 7.24 0.86
C ILE A 47 15.11 7.90 0.92
N ILE A 48 14.27 7.62 -0.07
CA ILE A 48 12.94 8.21 -0.20
C ILE A 48 11.87 7.14 0.03
N ILE A 49 11.02 7.38 1.01
CA ILE A 49 9.98 6.44 1.44
C ILE A 49 8.61 7.11 1.30
N LEU A 50 7.66 6.40 0.70
CA LEU A 50 6.26 6.79 0.65
C LEU A 50 5.41 5.87 1.55
N ASP A 51 4.68 6.45 2.51
CA ASP A 51 3.78 5.70 3.40
C ASP A 51 2.30 5.88 3.04
N ILE A 52 1.64 4.76 2.73
CA ILE A 52 0.26 4.70 2.31
C ILE A 52 -0.67 4.57 3.53
N GLY A 53 -1.53 5.56 3.71
CA GLY A 53 -2.62 5.52 4.70
C GLY A 53 -2.22 5.98 6.10
N CYS A 54 -1.32 6.97 6.18
CA CYS A 54 -0.92 7.58 7.44
C CYS A 54 -2.12 8.32 8.09
N ASN A 55 -2.80 7.62 9.01
CA ASN A 55 -4.00 8.09 9.74
C ASN A 55 -3.67 9.13 10.85
N SER A 56 -2.39 9.48 11.05
CA SER A 56 -1.94 10.42 12.09
C SER A 56 -0.89 11.42 11.61
N GLY A 57 -0.49 11.36 10.34
CA GLY A 57 0.60 12.18 9.81
C GLY A 57 0.07 13.50 9.28
N VAL A 58 0.26 14.56 10.06
CA VAL A 58 0.22 15.95 9.58
C VAL A 58 1.38 16.13 8.59
N ASN A 59 1.20 15.72 7.32
CA ASN A 59 1.64 16.44 6.12
C ASN A 59 1.42 15.73 4.77
N LEU A 60 1.04 14.45 4.71
CA LEU A 60 0.73 13.78 3.43
C LEU A 60 -0.37 12.72 3.58
N THR A 61 -1.46 13.02 4.29
CA THR A 61 -2.70 12.22 4.17
C THR A 61 -3.33 12.49 2.80
N ILE A 62 -2.68 12.01 1.75
CA ILE A 62 -3.21 12.10 0.38
C ILE A 62 -4.39 11.13 0.34
N ASN A 63 -5.59 11.68 0.15
CA ASN A 63 -6.80 10.89 -0.10
C ASN A 63 -6.56 10.03 -1.35
N TRP A 64 -6.47 8.71 -1.18
CA TRP A 64 -6.14 7.74 -2.24
C TRP A 64 -7.09 7.79 -3.44
N ILE A 65 -8.32 8.24 -3.21
CA ILE A 65 -9.32 8.47 -4.25
C ILE A 65 -8.86 9.55 -5.23
N ASP A 66 -8.11 10.55 -4.77
CA ASP A 66 -7.58 11.59 -5.64
C ASP A 66 -6.28 11.15 -6.36
N ILE A 67 -5.54 10.19 -5.82
CA ILE A 67 -4.38 9.56 -6.51
C ILE A 67 -4.86 8.71 -7.69
N LEU A 68 -6.00 8.03 -7.53
CA LEU A 68 -6.55 7.13 -8.53
C LEU A 68 -7.37 7.85 -9.63
N ASN A 69 -7.90 9.04 -9.35
CA ASN A 69 -8.87 9.71 -10.23
C ASN A 69 -8.38 11.02 -10.87
N ASN A 70 -7.15 11.48 -10.62
CA ASN A 70 -6.73 12.82 -11.02
C ASN A 70 -5.37 12.81 -11.75
N ASP A 71 -5.38 13.20 -13.02
CA ASP A 71 -4.15 13.39 -13.84
C ASP A 71 -3.17 14.39 -13.19
N ASP A 72 -3.70 15.34 -12.40
CA ASP A 72 -2.91 16.36 -11.71
C ASP A 72 -2.00 15.83 -10.58
N ARG A 73 -2.19 14.60 -10.04
CA ARG A 73 -1.32 14.07 -8.96
C ARG A 73 -0.29 13.04 -9.40
N HIS A 74 -0.45 12.45 -10.59
CA HIS A 74 0.71 11.91 -11.31
C HIS A 74 1.79 13.00 -11.43
N SER A 75 1.39 14.27 -11.54
CA SER A 75 2.32 15.39 -11.52
C SER A 75 3.00 15.60 -10.16
N VAL A 76 2.34 15.45 -9.00
CA VAL A 76 2.99 15.72 -7.69
C VAL A 76 3.98 14.62 -7.31
N ILE A 77 3.58 13.34 -7.42
CA ILE A 77 4.51 12.23 -7.16
C ILE A 77 5.61 12.20 -8.22
N GLY A 78 5.24 12.39 -9.48
CA GLY A 78 6.20 12.49 -10.59
C GLY A 78 7.19 13.62 -10.38
N HIS A 79 6.72 14.82 -10.07
CA HIS A 79 7.54 16.00 -9.81
C HIS A 79 8.44 15.81 -8.59
N PHE A 80 7.91 15.28 -7.47
CA PHE A 80 8.72 14.99 -6.30
C PHE A 80 9.85 14.01 -6.65
N LEU A 81 9.55 12.94 -7.39
CA LEU A 81 10.56 11.97 -7.83
C LEU A 81 11.57 12.63 -8.79
N GLU A 82 11.12 13.46 -9.73
CA GLU A 82 11.97 14.22 -10.65
C GLU A 82 12.92 15.17 -9.93
N GLU A 83 12.43 15.95 -8.95
CA GLU A 83 13.24 16.84 -8.11
C GLU A 83 14.36 16.09 -7.39
N HIS A 84 14.09 14.85 -6.97
CA HIS A 84 15.07 14.00 -6.30
C HIS A 84 15.85 13.09 -7.26
N ASN A 85 15.69 13.26 -8.58
CA ASN A 85 16.30 12.44 -9.62
C ASN A 85 16.03 10.94 -9.41
N ARG A 86 14.75 10.59 -9.26
CA ARG A 86 14.23 9.24 -9.09
C ARG A 86 13.12 8.97 -10.10
N SER A 87 12.96 7.70 -10.45
CA SER A 87 11.81 7.22 -11.24
C SER A 87 10.83 6.41 -10.39
N ALA A 88 11.17 6.15 -9.13
CA ALA A 88 10.41 5.37 -8.16
C ALA A 88 10.95 5.68 -6.75
N PHE A 89 10.11 5.46 -5.73
CA PHE A 89 10.53 5.51 -4.33
C PHE A 89 11.43 4.32 -4.00
N ASP A 90 12.39 4.52 -3.10
CA ASP A 90 13.22 3.43 -2.60
C ASP A 90 12.38 2.38 -1.86
N LEU A 91 11.37 2.84 -1.11
CA LEU A 91 10.42 1.99 -0.41
C LEU A 91 9.02 2.62 -0.43
N VAL A 92 8.01 1.81 -0.72
CA VAL A 92 6.60 2.14 -0.48
C VAL A 92 6.08 1.24 0.62
N THR A 93 5.50 1.80 1.68
CA THR A 93 4.80 1.05 2.73
C THR A 93 3.30 1.16 2.56
N CYS A 94 2.58 0.06 2.71
CA CYS A 94 1.12 0.01 2.63
C CYS A 94 0.58 -0.91 3.71
N PHE A 95 0.28 -0.33 4.88
CA PHE A 95 -0.11 -1.08 6.05
C PHE A 95 -1.58 -0.89 6.37
N SER A 96 -2.33 -1.99 6.39
CA SER A 96 -3.73 -1.95 6.79
C SER A 96 -4.61 -1.00 5.94
N VAL A 97 -4.30 -0.84 4.66
CA VAL A 97 -5.10 -0.02 3.73
C VAL A 97 -5.84 -0.86 2.71
N THR A 98 -5.34 -2.05 2.35
CA THR A 98 -5.84 -2.85 1.23
C THR A 98 -7.35 -3.16 1.34
N LEU A 99 -7.84 -3.45 2.54
CA LEU A 99 -9.26 -3.68 2.78
C LEU A 99 -10.14 -2.49 2.40
N TRP A 100 -9.74 -1.29 2.80
CA TRP A 100 -10.57 -0.10 2.63
C TRP A 100 -10.64 0.31 1.17
N ILE A 101 -9.56 0.16 0.42
CA ILE A 101 -9.58 0.39 -1.02
C ILE A 101 -10.47 -0.65 -1.71
N HIS A 102 -10.24 -1.93 -1.43
CA HIS A 102 -10.97 -3.01 -2.10
C HIS A 102 -12.47 -2.99 -1.82
N ILE A 103 -12.87 -2.83 -0.54
CA ILE A 103 -14.29 -2.89 -0.16
C ILE A 103 -15.10 -1.67 -0.65
N ASN A 104 -14.46 -0.51 -0.80
CA ASN A 104 -15.11 0.71 -1.26
C ASN A 104 -15.09 0.88 -2.78
N HIS A 105 -14.16 0.27 -3.50
CA HIS A 105 -13.93 0.53 -4.93
C HIS A 105 -13.95 -0.71 -5.85
N GLY A 106 -14.06 -1.92 -5.30
CA GLY A 106 -14.16 -3.15 -6.09
C GLY A 106 -12.82 -3.68 -6.61
N ASP A 107 -12.85 -4.86 -7.25
CA ASP A 107 -11.64 -5.59 -7.64
C ASP A 107 -10.79 -4.86 -8.69
N GLU A 108 -11.39 -4.20 -9.67
CA GLU A 108 -10.67 -3.54 -10.76
C GLU A 108 -9.82 -2.37 -10.26
N VAL A 109 -10.44 -1.44 -9.51
CA VAL A 109 -9.74 -0.31 -8.89
C VAL A 109 -8.68 -0.81 -7.91
N PHE A 110 -8.96 -1.90 -7.18
CA PHE A 110 -8.00 -2.48 -6.26
C PHE A 110 -6.77 -3.08 -6.96
N ARG A 111 -6.96 -3.81 -8.07
CA ARG A 111 -5.84 -4.31 -8.89
C ARG A 111 -5.02 -3.17 -9.47
N ASN A 112 -5.67 -2.11 -9.97
CA ASN A 112 -4.97 -0.92 -10.46
C ASN A 112 -4.18 -0.21 -9.35
N PHE A 113 -4.75 -0.11 -8.15
CA PHE A 113 -4.06 0.42 -6.98
C PHE A 113 -2.78 -0.37 -6.66
N LEU A 114 -2.85 -1.71 -6.65
CA LEU A 114 -1.66 -2.55 -6.45
C LEU A 114 -0.59 -2.31 -7.53
N LYS A 115 -1.01 -2.16 -8.79
CA LYS A 115 -0.12 -1.85 -9.91
C LYS A 115 0.56 -0.49 -9.77
N ILE A 116 -0.17 0.53 -9.33
CA ILE A 116 0.41 1.86 -9.08
C ILE A 116 1.45 1.78 -7.96
N LEU A 117 1.17 1.06 -6.88
CA LEU A 117 2.14 0.88 -5.79
C LEU A 117 3.41 0.15 -6.26
N SER A 118 3.27 -0.91 -7.07
CA SER A 118 4.42 -1.60 -7.64
C SER A 118 5.24 -0.70 -8.56
N ASP A 119 4.58 0.01 -9.48
CA ASP A 119 5.25 0.85 -10.48
C ASP A 119 5.99 2.04 -9.84
N ALA A 120 5.46 2.56 -8.72
CA ALA A 120 6.07 3.65 -7.96
C ALA A 120 7.17 3.21 -6.99
N SER A 121 7.55 1.93 -6.92
CA SER A 121 8.45 1.41 -5.87
C SER A 121 9.64 0.60 -6.40
N ASP A 122 10.80 0.75 -5.78
CA ASP A 122 11.90 -0.23 -5.83
C ASP A 122 11.57 -1.43 -4.89
N TYR A 123 11.05 -1.13 -3.70
CA TYR A 123 10.54 -2.12 -2.75
C TYR A 123 9.14 -1.75 -2.28
N LEU A 124 8.26 -2.74 -2.15
CA LEU A 124 6.92 -2.60 -1.59
C LEU A 124 6.82 -3.43 -0.31
N MET A 125 6.47 -2.78 0.80
CA MET A 125 6.16 -3.47 2.06
C MET A 125 4.66 -3.39 2.35
N LEU A 126 3.99 -4.53 2.33
CA LEU A 126 2.54 -4.65 2.34
C LEU A 126 2.05 -5.44 3.55
N GLU A 127 1.07 -4.91 4.28
CA GLU A 127 0.33 -5.65 5.31
C GLU A 127 -1.15 -5.78 4.89
N PRO A 128 -1.49 -6.79 4.07
CA PRO A 128 -2.83 -6.96 3.57
C PRO A 128 -3.75 -7.48 4.67
N GLN A 129 -4.98 -6.95 4.75
CA GLN A 129 -5.95 -7.46 5.71
C GLN A 129 -6.69 -8.71 5.20
N PRO A 130 -6.82 -9.76 6.02
CA PRO A 130 -7.55 -10.96 5.66
C PRO A 130 -9.05 -10.73 5.56
N TRP A 131 -9.77 -11.62 4.87
CA TRP A 131 -11.21 -11.52 4.64
C TRP A 131 -12.05 -11.42 5.93
N LYS A 132 -11.56 -11.98 7.06
CA LYS A 132 -12.19 -11.80 8.38
C LYS A 132 -12.39 -10.33 8.74
N CYS A 133 -11.46 -9.45 8.36
CA CYS A 133 -11.54 -8.01 8.60
C CYS A 133 -12.64 -7.35 7.76
N TYR A 134 -12.88 -7.81 6.52
CA TYR A 134 -13.96 -7.29 5.65
C TYR A 134 -15.31 -7.55 6.30
N LYS A 135 -15.54 -8.79 6.77
CA LYS A 135 -16.76 -9.16 7.49
C LYS A 135 -16.96 -8.31 8.75
N SER A 136 -15.89 -8.05 9.50
CA SER A 136 -15.95 -7.19 10.69
C SER A 136 -16.31 -5.75 10.35
N ALA A 137 -15.76 -5.19 9.28
CA ALA A 137 -16.10 -3.85 8.80
C ALA A 137 -17.59 -3.75 8.42
N VAL A 138 -18.09 -4.70 7.62
CA VAL A 138 -19.52 -4.76 7.23
C VAL A 138 -20.41 -4.86 8.46
N ARG A 139 -20.13 -5.81 9.37
CA ARG A 139 -20.91 -5.98 10.60
C ARG A 139 -20.97 -4.71 11.44
N ARG A 140 -19.86 -3.97 11.53
CA ARG A 140 -19.83 -2.69 12.25
C ARG A 140 -20.72 -1.66 11.59
N MET A 141 -20.63 -1.51 10.26
CA MET A 141 -21.47 -0.56 9.51
C MET A 141 -22.96 -0.89 9.66
N THR A 142 -23.33 -2.17 9.55
CA THR A 142 -24.70 -2.65 9.76
C THR A 142 -25.20 -2.34 11.17
N LYS A 143 -24.40 -2.62 12.22
CA LYS A 143 -24.77 -2.36 13.61
C LYS A 143 -25.02 -0.87 13.88
N LEU A 144 -24.29 0.00 13.19
CA LEU A 144 -24.41 1.45 13.31
C LEU A 144 -25.54 2.04 12.44
N GLY A 145 -26.20 1.21 11.60
CA GLY A 145 -27.21 1.70 10.66
C GLY A 145 -26.63 2.57 9.55
N CYS A 146 -25.33 2.41 9.26
CA CYS A 146 -24.66 3.09 8.16
C CYS A 146 -24.95 2.41 6.81
N GLU A 147 -24.73 3.14 5.72
CA GLU A 147 -24.83 2.60 4.36
C GLU A 147 -23.95 1.35 4.16
N GLU A 148 -24.45 0.37 3.41
CA GLU A 148 -23.69 -0.82 3.03
C GLU A 148 -22.57 -0.49 2.04
N PHE A 149 -21.49 -1.27 2.09
CA PHE A 149 -20.45 -1.22 1.07
C PHE A 149 -20.97 -1.80 -0.24
N GLN A 150 -21.13 -0.94 -1.25
CA GLN A 150 -21.78 -1.28 -2.53
C GLN A 150 -21.18 -2.52 -3.21
N TYR A 151 -19.86 -2.70 -3.15
CA TYR A 151 -19.16 -3.78 -3.85
C TYR A 151 -19.04 -5.06 -3.02
N PHE A 152 -19.33 -5.05 -1.72
CA PHE A 152 -18.99 -6.18 -0.82
C PHE A 152 -19.57 -7.53 -1.30
N LYS A 153 -20.79 -7.51 -1.85
CA LYS A 153 -21.48 -8.71 -2.34
C LYS A 153 -20.95 -9.20 -3.70
N THR A 154 -20.27 -8.34 -4.46
CA THR A 154 -19.78 -8.63 -5.82
C THR A 154 -18.27 -8.80 -5.90
N LEU A 155 -17.52 -8.58 -4.81
CA LEU A 155 -16.07 -8.76 -4.78
C LEU A 155 -15.68 -10.19 -5.21
N GLN A 156 -14.77 -10.30 -6.18
CA GLN A 156 -14.27 -11.57 -6.70
C GLN A 156 -13.20 -12.15 -5.78
N TRP A 157 -12.29 -11.31 -5.27
CA TRP A 157 -11.25 -11.73 -4.32
C TRP A 157 -11.78 -11.85 -2.88
N ASN A 158 -12.90 -12.55 -2.73
CA ASN A 158 -13.58 -12.76 -1.45
C ASN A 158 -13.12 -14.03 -0.70
N ARG A 159 -12.22 -14.82 -1.33
CA ARG A 159 -11.52 -15.97 -0.74
C ARG A 159 -10.03 -15.79 -0.97
N ASN A 160 -9.22 -16.19 0.02
CA ASN A 160 -7.76 -16.13 -0.05
C ASN A 160 -7.21 -14.77 -0.52
N ILE A 161 -7.84 -13.66 -0.09
CA ILE A 161 -7.50 -12.30 -0.54
C ILE A 161 -6.00 -11.98 -0.42
N VAL A 162 -5.33 -12.47 0.63
CA VAL A 162 -3.89 -12.28 0.81
C VAL A 162 -3.12 -12.97 -0.31
N ASP A 163 -3.46 -14.21 -0.63
CA ASP A 163 -2.78 -14.97 -1.67
C ASP A 163 -3.06 -14.35 -3.06
N ASN A 164 -4.30 -13.94 -3.35
CA ASN A 164 -4.64 -13.28 -4.62
C ASN A 164 -3.87 -11.96 -4.82
N ILE A 165 -3.71 -11.16 -3.75
CA ILE A 165 -2.92 -9.92 -3.79
C ILE A 165 -1.47 -10.22 -4.14
N ILE A 166 -0.88 -11.22 -3.48
CA ILE A 166 0.50 -11.61 -3.70
C ILE A 166 0.69 -12.19 -5.09
N GLU A 167 -0.22 -13.06 -5.53
CA GLU A 167 -0.20 -13.63 -6.88
C GLU A 167 -0.23 -12.50 -7.90
N HIS A 168 -1.20 -11.58 -7.84
CA HIS A 168 -1.29 -10.43 -8.75
C HIS A 168 -0.02 -9.57 -8.77
N LEU A 169 0.56 -9.28 -7.60
CA LEU A 169 1.81 -8.52 -7.53
C LEU A 169 2.97 -9.26 -8.21
N THR A 170 3.03 -10.58 -8.07
CA THR A 170 4.15 -11.40 -8.56
C THR A 170 4.00 -11.84 -10.01
N SER A 171 2.79 -12.11 -10.48
CA SER A 171 2.51 -12.58 -11.85
C SER A 171 2.23 -11.43 -12.81
N GLU A 172 1.57 -10.36 -12.37
CA GLU A 172 1.11 -9.28 -13.26
C GLU A 172 1.86 -7.95 -13.04
N CYS A 173 2.38 -7.70 -11.83
CA CYS A 173 3.01 -6.42 -11.51
C CYS A 173 4.55 -6.42 -11.53
N GLY A 174 5.19 -7.54 -11.92
CA GLY A 174 6.65 -7.64 -12.01
C GLY A 174 7.38 -7.56 -10.66
N MET A 175 6.69 -7.88 -9.56
CA MET A 175 7.28 -7.90 -8.22
C MET A 175 7.81 -9.30 -7.88
N LYS A 176 8.93 -9.38 -7.16
CA LYS A 176 9.45 -10.62 -6.59
C LYS A 176 9.27 -10.60 -5.09
N MET A 177 8.71 -11.66 -4.52
CA MET A 177 8.66 -11.81 -3.07
C MET A 177 10.06 -12.00 -2.50
N MET A 178 10.44 -11.15 -1.56
CA MET A 178 11.75 -11.18 -0.91
C MET A 178 11.67 -11.79 0.48
N ASN A 179 10.68 -11.38 1.27
CA ASN A 179 10.51 -11.88 2.62
C ASN A 179 9.06 -11.81 3.09
N VAL A 180 8.73 -12.63 4.08
CA VAL A 180 7.47 -12.58 4.82
C VAL A 180 7.80 -12.48 6.29
N PHE A 181 7.48 -11.34 6.89
CA PHE A 181 7.68 -11.13 8.32
C PHE A 181 6.53 -11.76 9.10
N GLY A 182 6.83 -12.01 10.37
CA GLY A 182 5.92 -12.69 11.30
C GLY A 182 4.55 -12.05 11.39
N THR A 183 3.68 -12.73 12.12
CA THR A 183 2.32 -12.28 12.37
C THR A 183 2.33 -11.09 13.33
N THR A 184 1.69 -9.99 12.94
CA THR A 184 1.32 -8.92 13.87
C THR A 184 0.45 -9.46 15.01
N THR A 185 0.20 -8.66 16.06
CA THR A 185 -0.74 -9.02 17.14
C THR A 185 -2.15 -9.38 16.67
N TRP A 186 -2.46 -9.10 15.41
CA TRP A 186 -3.74 -9.39 14.75
C TRP A 186 -3.68 -10.57 13.77
N ASP A 187 -2.60 -11.35 13.81
CA ASP A 187 -2.36 -12.49 12.93
C ASP A 187 -2.34 -12.09 11.45
N ARG A 188 -1.67 -10.97 11.16
CA ARG A 188 -1.46 -10.48 9.78
C ARG A 188 0.01 -10.52 9.44
N LYS A 189 0.33 -11.09 8.29
CA LYS A 189 1.68 -11.15 7.74
C LYS A 189 2.03 -9.81 7.08
N ILE A 190 3.31 -9.46 7.13
CA ILE A 190 3.87 -8.34 6.37
C ILE A 190 4.74 -8.93 5.27
N PHE A 191 4.56 -8.48 4.05
CA PHE A 191 5.27 -8.96 2.88
C PHE A 191 6.22 -7.87 2.39
N LEU A 192 7.47 -8.25 2.11
CA LEU A 192 8.41 -7.42 1.37
C LEU A 192 8.56 -7.97 -0.04
N LEU A 193 8.29 -7.12 -1.02
CA LEU A 193 8.45 -7.41 -2.43
C LEU A 193 9.43 -6.42 -3.07
N LYS A 194 10.20 -6.88 -4.05
CA LYS A 194 11.12 -6.07 -4.84
C LYS A 194 10.60 -5.95 -6.26
N ASN A 195 10.65 -4.74 -6.81
CA ASN A 195 10.30 -4.51 -8.21
C ASN A 195 11.44 -4.96 -9.12
N MET A 196 11.17 -5.94 -9.99
CA MET A 196 12.17 -6.45 -10.93
C MET A 196 12.29 -5.57 -12.18
N ASN A 197 11.25 -4.81 -12.51
CA ASN A 197 11.26 -3.88 -13.64
C ASN A 197 12.19 -2.69 -13.40
N SER A 198 12.43 -2.32 -12.14
CA SER A 198 13.35 -1.22 -11.82
C SER A 198 14.82 -1.59 -12.09
N GLU A 199 15.20 -2.87 -11.95
CA GLU A 199 16.55 -3.34 -12.29
C GLU A 199 16.78 -3.33 -13.80
N VAL A 200 15.79 -3.74 -14.58
CA VAL A 200 15.84 -3.71 -16.06
C VAL A 200 15.97 -2.26 -16.54
N LYS A 201 15.19 -1.32 -15.98
CA LYS A 201 15.32 0.11 -16.31
C LYS A 201 16.70 0.68 -15.94
N LYS A 202 17.27 0.27 -14.79
CA LYS A 202 18.63 0.69 -14.36
C LYS A 202 19.72 0.13 -15.29
N MET A 203 19.61 -1.13 -15.72
CA MET A 203 20.55 -1.73 -16.68
C MET A 203 20.53 -1.01 -18.03
N ILE A 204 19.34 -0.76 -18.60
CA ILE A 204 19.18 -0.04 -19.88
C ILE A 204 19.73 1.40 -19.79
N CYS A 205 19.53 2.10 -18.67
CA CYS A 205 20.07 3.44 -18.48
C CYS A 205 21.61 3.47 -18.42
N LEU A 206 22.25 2.45 -17.85
CA LEU A 206 23.71 2.36 -17.74
C LEU A 206 24.38 2.06 -19.09
N GLU A 207 23.77 1.20 -19.92
CA GLU A 207 24.26 0.92 -21.28
C GLU A 207 24.19 2.15 -22.18
N ASN A 208 23.17 3.00 -22.03
CA ASN A 208 23.01 4.24 -22.81
C ASN A 208 23.94 5.38 -22.37
N ARG A 209 24.55 5.32 -21.18
CA ARG A 209 25.57 6.29 -20.72
C ARG A 209 27.00 5.86 -21.06
N SER A 210 27.17 4.64 -21.54
CA SER A 210 28.47 4.06 -21.90
C SER A 210 28.74 4.11 -23.42
N LYS A 211 27.83 4.71 -24.18
CA LYS A 211 27.93 5.04 -25.61
C LYS A 211 27.94 6.55 -25.76
#